data_AF-V9KWR0-F1
#
_entry.id   AF-V9KWR0-F1
#
_cell.length_a   1.000
_cell.length_b   1.000
_cell.length_c   1.000
_cell.angle_alpha   90.00
_cell.angle_beta   90.00
_cell.angle_gamma   90.00
#
_symmetry.space_group_name_H-M   'P 1'
#
loop_
_entity.id
_entity.type
_entity.pdbx_description
1 polymer ?
#
loop_
_entity_poly.entity_id
_entity_poly.type
_entity_poly.pdbx_seq_one_letter_code
_entity_poly.pdbx_strand_id
1 'polypeptide(L)'
;LDMVVVVHLADFDLGWNTQVVLKITQKFAHHIISGRLIIIHAPEQYYPPLKGLKRNYNDEDDRVTFRSKQNVDYAFLMNFCANLSDYYLMLEDDVQCSHSFLSAIRKVLASKEGSYWVTLEFSKLGYIGKLYHGSDLPRLAHFLLMFYQEMPCDWLLNHFRGLLTQKDVIRFKPSLFQHIGYYSSFRGTENRLKDDDFEEDFFDIPDNPPAHIYTNLKVFENYNPTKAYSNSEEYFWGKSPSAGDYFTIVFTKTVNISRIQVVTGLVERQNDVLNAGILEIGKHQTVTLSGQDCSHYVQLGEFQKGRYDQKGLDTAAGNEVQCVRIRITKSQNDWLIIRTINIWSKHS
;
A
#
# COMPACT_ATOMS: atom_id res chain seq x y z
N LEU A 1 -5.03 9.06 -17.39
CA LEU A 1 -3.78 9.48 -16.75
C LEU A 1 -2.73 8.50 -17.18
N ASP A 2 -1.90 8.96 -18.11
CA ASP A 2 -0.75 8.24 -18.63
C ASP A 2 0.43 8.40 -17.66
N MET A 3 1.32 7.41 -17.61
CA MET A 3 2.51 7.43 -16.78
C MET A 3 3.73 7.77 -17.66
N VAL A 4 4.64 8.58 -17.12
CA VAL A 4 5.99 8.79 -17.66
C VAL A 4 6.99 8.13 -16.73
N VAL A 5 7.88 7.32 -17.29
CA VAL A 5 9.00 6.70 -16.57
C VAL A 5 10.26 7.51 -16.85
N VAL A 6 10.98 7.89 -15.80
CA VAL A 6 12.28 8.57 -15.92
C VAL A 6 13.35 7.69 -15.31
N VAL A 7 14.37 7.36 -16.10
CA VAL A 7 15.52 6.54 -15.68
C VAL A 7 16.75 7.43 -15.59
N HIS A 8 17.31 7.56 -14.39
CA HIS A 8 18.58 8.26 -14.17
C HIS A 8 19.74 7.27 -14.22
N LEU A 9 20.57 7.37 -15.26
CA LEU A 9 21.82 6.63 -15.35
C LEU A 9 22.89 7.37 -14.55
N ALA A 10 23.03 7.03 -13.27
CA ALA A 10 23.82 7.79 -12.32
C ALA A 10 25.31 7.37 -12.25
N ASP A 11 25.75 6.36 -13.01
CA ASP A 11 27.16 5.95 -13.02
C ASP A 11 28.03 7.04 -13.69
N PHE A 12 29.29 7.18 -13.27
CA PHE A 12 30.23 8.12 -13.90
C PHE A 12 30.95 7.50 -15.11
N ASP A 13 30.91 6.17 -15.26
CA ASP A 13 31.39 5.50 -16.46
C ASP A 13 30.44 5.76 -17.64
N LEU A 14 30.83 6.71 -18.49
CA LEU A 14 30.08 7.05 -19.71
C LEU A 14 30.00 5.88 -20.70
N GLY A 15 31.01 5.00 -20.73
CA GLY A 15 31.00 3.80 -21.56
C GLY A 15 29.93 2.82 -21.10
N TRP A 16 29.84 2.59 -19.78
CA TRP A 16 28.78 1.79 -19.17
C TRP A 16 27.40 2.40 -19.45
N ASN A 17 27.21 3.69 -19.16
CA ASN A 17 25.94 4.38 -19.41
C ASN A 17 25.52 4.28 -20.87
N THR A 18 26.45 4.46 -21.81
CA THR A 18 26.18 4.33 -23.25
C THR A 18 25.67 2.92 -23.60
N GLN A 19 26.30 1.87 -23.06
CA GLN A 19 25.84 0.50 -23.26
C GLN A 19 24.43 0.28 -22.69
N VAL A 20 24.13 0.83 -21.52
CA VAL A 20 22.79 0.74 -20.91
C VAL A 20 21.75 1.47 -21.76
N VAL A 21 22.05 2.69 -22.24
CA VAL A 21 21.17 3.44 -23.17
C VAL A 21 20.87 2.60 -24.41
N LEU A 22 21.87 1.97 -25.02
CA LEU A 22 21.68 1.13 -26.20
C LEU A 22 20.74 -0.05 -25.92
N LYS A 23 20.92 -0.75 -24.79
CA LYS A 23 20.04 -1.86 -24.39
C LYS A 23 18.61 -1.39 -24.15
N ILE A 24 18.41 -0.28 -23.44
CA ILE A 24 17.08 0.29 -23.18
C ILE A 24 16.43 0.72 -24.50
N THR A 25 17.18 1.40 -25.38
CA THR A 25 16.68 1.87 -26.67
C THR A 25 16.24 0.72 -27.56
N GLN A 26 17.04 -0.36 -27.65
CA GLN A 26 16.68 -1.54 -28.43
C GLN A 26 15.38 -2.19 -27.97
N LYS A 27 15.11 -2.22 -26.67
CA LYS A 27 13.92 -2.88 -26.10
C LYS A 27 12.69 -1.96 -26.03
N PHE A 28 12.88 -0.65 -25.85
CA PHE A 28 11.80 0.28 -25.50
C PHE A 28 11.75 1.54 -26.39
N ALA A 29 12.33 1.50 -27.59
CA ALA A 29 12.38 2.62 -28.55
C ALA A 29 11.04 3.35 -28.70
N HIS A 30 9.93 2.60 -28.84
CA HIS A 30 8.61 3.19 -29.02
C HIS A 30 8.14 4.02 -27.82
N HIS A 31 8.48 3.63 -26.58
CA HIS A 31 8.18 4.42 -25.39
C HIS A 31 9.01 5.69 -25.33
N ILE A 32 10.29 5.60 -25.69
CA ILE A 32 11.21 6.75 -25.76
C ILE A 32 10.72 7.78 -26.77
N ILE A 33 10.44 7.34 -28.01
CA ILE A 33 9.95 8.21 -29.09
C ILE A 33 8.63 8.88 -28.70
N SER A 34 7.76 8.16 -27.99
CA SER A 34 6.47 8.71 -27.50
C SER A 34 6.58 9.58 -26.25
N GLY A 35 7.78 9.81 -25.69
CA GLY A 35 7.97 10.58 -24.46
C GLY A 35 7.48 9.90 -23.18
N ARG A 36 7.14 8.61 -23.23
CA ARG A 36 6.68 7.82 -22.06
C ARG A 36 7.82 7.22 -21.26
N LEU A 37 9.02 7.15 -21.85
CA LEU A 37 10.26 6.76 -21.18
C LEU A 37 11.33 7.82 -21.47
N ILE A 38 11.84 8.45 -20.43
CA ILE A 38 12.88 9.47 -20.50
C ILE A 38 14.13 8.91 -19.83
N ILE A 39 15.28 9.02 -20.48
CA ILE A 39 16.57 8.62 -19.93
C ILE A 39 17.38 9.88 -19.70
N ILE A 40 17.89 10.06 -18.48
CA ILE A 40 18.71 11.21 -18.09
C ILE A 40 20.04 10.73 -17.52
N HIS A 41 21.05 11.61 -17.61
CA HIS A 41 22.35 11.43 -16.97
C HIS A 41 22.82 12.80 -16.46
N ALA A 42 23.32 12.86 -15.23
CA ALA A 42 23.97 14.04 -14.69
C ALA A 42 25.50 13.88 -14.78
N PRO A 43 26.20 14.76 -15.52
CA PRO A 43 27.67 14.73 -15.57
C PRO A 43 28.30 14.97 -14.19
N GLU A 44 29.42 14.29 -13.92
CA GLU A 44 30.14 14.35 -12.63
C GLU A 44 30.48 15.78 -12.20
N GLN A 45 30.79 16.68 -13.15
CA GLN A 45 31.11 18.08 -12.89
C GLN A 45 30.00 18.88 -12.18
N TYR A 46 28.75 18.39 -12.22
CA TYR A 46 27.63 19.02 -11.52
C TYR A 46 27.42 18.47 -10.11
N TYR A 47 28.10 17.39 -9.74
CA TYR A 47 28.03 16.85 -8.38
C TYR A 47 28.78 17.75 -7.40
N PRO A 48 28.28 17.91 -6.17
CA PRO A 48 29.07 18.51 -5.12
C PRO A 48 30.24 17.58 -4.73
N PRO A 49 31.24 18.05 -3.97
CA PRO A 49 32.41 17.23 -3.62
C PRO A 49 32.03 15.89 -2.97
N LEU A 50 32.44 14.78 -3.59
CA LEU A 50 32.22 13.41 -3.07
C LEU A 50 33.45 12.83 -2.33
N LYS A 51 34.47 13.67 -2.10
CA LYS A 51 35.69 13.36 -1.35
C LYS A 51 35.78 14.26 -0.12
N GLY A 52 36.39 13.76 0.95
CA GLY A 52 36.53 14.52 2.21
C GLY A 52 35.18 14.75 2.92
N LEU A 53 34.25 13.80 2.75
CA LEU A 53 32.90 13.86 3.31
C LEU A 53 32.90 13.71 4.84
N LYS A 54 31.87 14.26 5.49
CA LYS A 54 31.67 14.13 6.94
C LYS A 54 31.41 12.67 7.35
N ARG A 55 32.05 12.23 8.43
CA ARG A 55 31.90 10.88 9.00
C ARG A 55 31.05 10.91 10.28
N ASN A 56 29.74 11.04 10.12
CA ASN A 56 28.81 11.19 11.24
C ASN A 56 28.46 9.87 11.96
N TYR A 57 28.61 8.71 11.29
CA TYR A 57 28.15 7.40 11.81
C TYR A 57 29.23 6.31 11.85
N ASN A 58 30.50 6.72 11.77
CA ASN A 58 31.65 5.81 11.75
C ASN A 58 31.61 4.77 10.60
N ASP A 59 30.89 5.08 9.52
CA ASP A 59 30.90 4.31 8.28
C ASP A 59 32.29 4.36 7.63
N GLU A 60 32.65 3.28 6.91
CA GLU A 60 33.80 3.25 6.00
C GLU A 60 33.70 4.32 4.92
N ASP A 61 34.84 4.85 4.46
CA ASP A 61 34.87 5.98 3.51
C ASP A 61 34.06 5.69 2.23
N ASP A 62 34.20 4.49 1.66
CA ASP A 62 33.42 4.09 0.48
C ASP A 62 31.92 4.12 0.73
N ARG A 63 31.48 3.74 1.94
CA ARG A 63 30.06 3.73 2.31
C ARG A 63 29.53 5.15 2.46
N VAL A 64 30.35 6.05 3.03
CA VAL A 64 30.04 7.49 3.13
C VAL A 64 29.91 8.08 1.73
N THR A 65 30.87 7.84 0.84
CA THR A 65 30.81 8.31 -0.55
C THR A 65 29.59 7.75 -1.28
N PHE A 66 29.29 6.46 -1.13
CA PHE A 66 28.11 5.82 -1.73
C PHE A 66 26.80 6.47 -1.28
N ARG A 67 26.55 6.56 0.04
CA ARG A 67 25.28 7.13 0.55
C ARG A 67 25.13 8.60 0.21
N SER A 68 26.24 9.35 0.19
CA SER A 68 26.24 10.77 -0.16
C SER A 68 26.00 10.99 -1.64
N LYS A 69 26.60 10.18 -2.51
CA LYS A 69 26.33 10.22 -3.94
C LYS A 69 24.86 9.86 -4.21
N GLN A 70 24.32 8.83 -3.56
CA GLN A 70 22.92 8.42 -3.73
C GLN A 70 21.92 9.54 -3.39
N ASN A 71 22.17 10.32 -2.34
CA ASN A 71 21.37 11.51 -2.03
C ASN A 71 21.36 12.52 -3.19
N VAL A 72 22.52 12.77 -3.80
CA VAL A 72 22.64 13.67 -4.95
C VAL A 72 21.96 13.09 -6.18
N ASP A 73 22.14 11.79 -6.44
CA ASP A 73 21.53 11.07 -7.56
C ASP A 73 19.99 11.22 -7.54
N TYR A 74 19.39 11.03 -6.35
CA TYR A 74 17.95 11.21 -6.15
C TYR A 74 17.52 12.67 -6.22
N ALA A 75 18.31 13.60 -5.67
CA ALA A 75 18.02 15.02 -5.79
C ALA A 75 17.94 15.47 -7.26
N PHE A 76 18.88 15.04 -8.10
CA PHE A 76 18.87 15.36 -9.53
C PHE A 76 17.67 14.75 -10.26
N LEU A 77 17.36 13.48 -10.00
CA LEU A 77 16.20 12.82 -10.59
C LEU A 77 14.89 13.51 -10.20
N MET A 78 14.68 13.78 -8.90
CA MET A 78 13.47 14.43 -8.41
C MET A 78 13.33 15.86 -8.97
N ASN A 79 14.43 16.62 -9.03
CA ASN A 79 14.41 17.97 -9.57
C ASN A 79 14.04 17.98 -11.06
N PHE A 80 14.56 17.02 -11.84
CA PHE A 80 14.16 16.86 -13.25
C PHE A 80 12.67 16.54 -13.38
N CYS A 81 12.13 15.69 -12.49
CA CYS A 81 10.75 15.23 -12.54
C CYS A 81 9.71 16.25 -12.06
N ALA A 82 10.10 17.36 -11.42
CA ALA A 82 9.21 18.25 -10.67
C ALA A 82 7.99 18.78 -11.45
N ASN A 83 8.10 18.95 -12.77
CA ASN A 83 7.04 19.50 -13.62
C ASN A 83 6.48 18.49 -14.63
N LEU A 84 6.74 17.20 -14.45
CA LEU A 84 6.30 16.17 -15.41
C LEU A 84 4.92 15.59 -15.10
N SER A 85 4.49 15.61 -13.84
CA SER A 85 3.27 14.94 -13.38
C SER A 85 2.80 15.50 -12.03
N ASP A 86 1.51 15.32 -11.72
CA ASP A 86 0.91 15.71 -10.43
C ASP A 86 1.48 14.90 -9.26
N TYR A 87 1.97 13.69 -9.53
CA TYR A 87 2.52 12.77 -8.55
C TYR A 87 3.82 12.14 -9.05
N TYR A 88 4.73 11.86 -8.12
CA TYR A 88 5.99 11.19 -8.34
C TYR A 88 6.09 9.93 -7.49
N LEU A 89 6.41 8.80 -8.13
CA LEU A 89 6.63 7.52 -7.47
C LEU A 89 8.12 7.19 -7.53
N MET A 90 8.75 7.08 -6.36
CA MET A 90 10.15 6.71 -6.22
C MET A 90 10.33 5.19 -6.30
N LEU A 91 11.21 4.73 -7.19
CA LEU A 91 11.53 3.31 -7.41
C LEU A 91 13.05 3.14 -7.63
N GLU A 92 13.51 1.90 -7.48
CA GLU A 92 14.88 1.45 -7.78
C GLU A 92 14.90 0.51 -8.99
N ASP A 93 16.09 0.16 -9.47
CA ASP A 93 16.31 -0.60 -10.70
C ASP A 93 16.07 -2.12 -10.57
N ASP A 94 16.03 -2.64 -9.34
CA ASP A 94 15.82 -4.05 -9.01
C ASP A 94 14.49 -4.30 -8.28
N VAL A 95 13.45 -3.58 -8.70
CA VAL A 95 12.10 -3.67 -8.12
C VAL A 95 11.16 -4.50 -9.01
N GLN A 96 10.48 -5.46 -8.39
CA GLN A 96 9.27 -6.06 -8.93
C GLN A 96 8.06 -5.20 -8.61
N CYS A 97 7.21 -4.98 -9.61
CA CYS A 97 5.93 -4.33 -9.41
C CYS A 97 4.78 -5.33 -9.51
N SER A 98 3.80 -5.06 -8.69
CA SER A 98 2.46 -5.61 -8.74
C SER A 98 1.77 -5.44 -10.10
N HIS A 99 1.02 -6.46 -10.53
CA HIS A 99 0.07 -6.26 -11.62
C HIS A 99 -0.93 -5.15 -11.26
N SER A 100 -1.27 -4.29 -12.21
CA SER A 100 -2.23 -3.18 -11.98
C SER A 100 -1.85 -2.19 -10.86
N PHE A 101 -0.57 -2.10 -10.47
CA PHE A 101 -0.08 -1.18 -9.43
C PHE A 101 -0.63 0.25 -9.59
N LEU A 102 -0.67 0.75 -10.83
CA LEU A 102 -1.14 2.09 -11.14
C LEU A 102 -2.63 2.28 -10.77
N SER A 103 -3.47 1.27 -11.05
CA SER A 103 -4.88 1.29 -10.67
C SER A 103 -5.05 1.27 -9.15
N ALA A 104 -4.23 0.50 -8.44
CA ALA A 104 -4.25 0.47 -6.98
C ALA A 104 -3.84 1.82 -6.37
N ILE A 105 -2.75 2.43 -6.87
CA ILE A 105 -2.31 3.78 -6.46
C ILE A 105 -3.42 4.80 -6.70
N ARG A 106 -4.13 4.72 -7.83
CA ARG A 106 -5.25 5.63 -8.15
C ARG A 106 -6.42 5.48 -7.17
N LYS A 107 -6.81 4.25 -6.83
CA LYS A 107 -7.85 4.01 -5.81
C LYS A 107 -7.44 4.62 -4.46
N VAL A 108 -6.17 4.48 -4.09
CA VAL A 108 -5.61 5.06 -2.87
C VAL A 108 -5.65 6.59 -2.90
N LEU A 109 -5.19 7.22 -3.98
CA LEU A 109 -5.24 8.67 -4.14
C LEU A 109 -6.67 9.21 -4.03
N ALA A 110 -7.65 8.54 -4.66
CA ALA A 110 -9.05 8.89 -4.55
C ALA A 110 -9.58 8.79 -3.11
N SER A 111 -9.17 7.76 -2.35
CA SER A 111 -9.54 7.62 -0.93
C SER A 111 -8.87 8.65 0.00
N LYS A 112 -7.85 9.37 -0.49
CA LYS A 112 -7.14 10.43 0.24
C LYS A 112 -7.48 11.84 -0.29
N GLU A 113 -8.47 11.96 -1.15
CA GLU A 113 -8.92 13.27 -1.62
C GLU A 113 -9.35 14.15 -0.43
N GLY A 114 -8.88 15.40 -0.42
CA GLY A 114 -9.11 16.35 0.67
C GLY A 114 -8.32 16.08 1.97
N SER A 115 -7.52 15.01 2.04
CA SER A 115 -6.66 14.73 3.20
C SER A 115 -5.25 15.29 3.00
N TYR A 116 -4.65 15.83 4.05
CA TYR A 116 -3.24 16.24 4.03
C TYR A 116 -2.31 15.02 4.16
N TRP A 117 -1.34 14.93 3.27
CA TRP A 117 -0.22 13.99 3.36
C TRP A 117 0.99 14.53 2.57
N VAL A 118 2.17 14.06 2.96
CA VAL A 118 3.49 14.38 2.39
C VAL A 118 4.03 13.19 1.62
N THR A 119 3.83 11.97 2.16
CA THR A 119 4.26 10.74 1.51
C THR A 119 3.28 9.60 1.78
N LEU A 120 2.93 8.87 0.72
CA LEU A 120 2.23 7.59 0.81
C LEU A 120 3.21 6.45 0.49
N GLU A 121 3.16 5.35 1.23
CA GLU A 121 4.06 4.22 1.05
C GLU A 121 3.33 2.98 0.52
N PHE A 122 3.87 2.40 -0.55
CA PHE A 122 3.38 1.17 -1.19
C PHE A 122 4.40 0.02 -1.10
N SER A 123 5.40 0.17 -0.23
CA SER A 123 6.32 -0.89 0.18
C SER A 123 6.77 -0.58 1.61
N LYS A 124 7.11 -1.63 2.35
CA LYS A 124 7.78 -1.54 3.66
C LYS A 124 9.27 -1.25 3.52
N LEU A 125 9.85 -1.52 2.35
CA LEU A 125 11.29 -1.54 2.14
C LEU A 125 11.84 -0.16 1.78
N GLY A 126 12.64 0.40 2.68
CA GLY A 126 13.58 1.49 2.39
C GLY A 126 12.95 2.68 1.65
N TYR A 127 13.41 2.89 0.41
CA TYR A 127 13.12 4.04 -0.45
C TYR A 127 12.06 3.77 -1.53
N ILE A 128 11.77 2.50 -1.82
CA ILE A 128 10.92 2.11 -2.97
C ILE A 128 9.43 2.27 -2.64
N GLY A 129 8.63 2.52 -3.67
CA GLY A 129 7.18 2.63 -3.53
C GLY A 129 6.73 3.85 -2.72
N LYS A 130 7.56 4.90 -2.62
CA LYS A 130 7.19 6.16 -1.96
C LYS A 130 6.59 7.12 -2.99
N LEU A 131 5.35 7.54 -2.73
CA LEU A 131 4.62 8.47 -3.58
C LEU A 131 4.62 9.86 -2.94
N TYR A 132 4.95 10.86 -3.75
CA TYR A 132 4.99 12.28 -3.40
C TYR A 132 4.10 13.10 -4.33
N HIS A 133 3.66 14.26 -3.86
CA HIS A 133 3.12 15.28 -4.75
C HIS A 133 4.22 15.85 -5.64
N GLY A 134 3.94 16.03 -6.93
CA GLY A 134 4.87 16.64 -7.89
C GLY A 134 5.32 18.04 -7.44
N SER A 135 4.39 18.82 -6.88
CA SER A 135 4.66 20.15 -6.34
C SER A 135 5.65 20.19 -5.17
N ASP A 136 5.83 19.08 -4.44
CA ASP A 136 6.80 18.99 -3.34
C ASP A 136 8.21 18.62 -3.81
N LEU A 137 8.38 18.12 -5.04
CA LEU A 137 9.66 17.61 -5.54
C LEU A 137 10.81 18.61 -5.51
N PRO A 138 10.65 19.90 -5.91
CA PRO A 138 11.73 20.86 -5.81
C PRO A 138 12.23 21.02 -4.36
N ARG A 139 11.30 21.05 -3.39
CA ARG A 139 11.68 21.18 -1.97
C ARG A 139 12.39 19.92 -1.48
N LEU A 140 11.88 18.74 -1.85
CA LEU A 140 12.48 17.46 -1.46
C LEU A 140 13.88 17.29 -2.07
N ALA A 141 14.06 17.61 -3.35
CA ALA A 141 15.34 17.55 -4.03
C ALA A 141 16.38 18.47 -3.36
N HIS A 142 16.01 19.73 -3.06
CA HIS A 142 16.89 20.63 -2.32
C HIS A 142 17.21 20.13 -0.91
N PHE A 143 16.26 19.51 -0.22
CA PHE A 143 16.49 18.93 1.10
C PHE A 143 17.53 17.80 1.04
N LEU A 144 17.38 16.85 0.10
CA LEU A 144 18.36 15.77 -0.08
C LEU A 144 19.74 16.31 -0.45
N LEU A 145 19.79 17.30 -1.35
CA LEU A 145 21.04 17.93 -1.76
C LEU A 145 21.70 18.72 -0.61
N MET A 146 20.92 19.39 0.23
CA MET A 146 21.45 20.16 1.36
C MET A 146 22.09 19.26 2.42
N PHE A 147 21.50 18.10 2.66
CA PHE A 147 21.94 17.16 3.70
C PHE A 147 22.69 15.94 3.14
N TYR A 148 23.18 16.00 1.89
CA TYR A 148 23.75 14.84 1.19
C TYR A 148 24.94 14.19 1.94
N GLN A 149 25.72 14.97 2.69
CA GLN A 149 26.84 14.45 3.49
C GLN A 149 26.39 13.89 4.84
N GLU A 150 25.23 14.31 5.34
CA GLU A 150 24.92 14.16 6.75
C GLU A 150 24.46 12.74 7.09
N MET A 151 23.56 12.15 6.29
CA MET A 151 22.97 10.83 6.56
C MET A 151 22.44 10.13 5.30
N PRO A 152 22.14 8.82 5.35
CA PRO A 152 21.50 8.08 4.25
C PRO A 152 20.14 8.66 3.82
N CYS A 153 19.75 8.43 2.58
CA CYS A 153 18.54 9.02 1.98
C CYS A 153 17.25 8.66 2.74
N ASP A 154 17.13 7.47 3.33
CA ASP A 154 15.91 6.91 3.92
C ASP A 154 15.60 7.63 5.22
N TRP A 155 16.66 7.97 5.95
CA TRP A 155 16.58 8.78 7.15
C TRP A 155 16.18 10.20 6.78
N LEU A 156 16.77 10.78 5.73
CA LEU A 156 16.37 12.09 5.23
C LEU A 156 14.90 12.13 4.80
N LEU A 157 14.41 11.11 4.09
CA LEU A 157 12.99 11.04 3.70
C LEU A 157 12.06 10.99 4.93
N ASN A 158 12.45 10.26 5.98
CA ASN A 158 11.71 10.23 7.25
C ASN A 158 11.72 11.60 7.94
N HIS A 159 12.87 12.29 7.97
CA HIS A 159 12.97 13.64 8.53
C HIS A 159 12.15 14.66 7.74
N PHE A 160 12.19 14.62 6.41
CA PHE A 160 11.39 15.50 5.55
C PHE A 160 9.90 15.36 5.85
N ARG A 161 9.41 14.11 5.92
CA ARG A 161 8.02 13.80 6.30
C ARG A 161 7.66 14.38 7.67
N GLY A 162 8.50 14.16 8.67
CA GLY A 162 8.27 14.65 10.04
C GLY A 162 8.31 16.18 10.17
N LEU A 163 9.22 16.85 9.45
CA LEU A 163 9.30 18.32 9.40
C LEU A 163 8.04 18.95 8.81
N LEU A 164 7.39 18.24 7.89
CA LEU A 164 6.13 18.63 7.26
C LEU A 164 4.92 18.06 7.98
N THR A 165 5.05 17.89 9.30
CA THR A 165 3.98 17.55 10.24
C THR A 165 3.23 16.24 9.99
N GLN A 166 3.66 15.39 9.03
CA GLN A 166 3.21 14.01 8.91
C GLN A 166 4.08 13.11 9.80
N LYS A 167 3.66 12.91 11.05
CA LYS A 167 4.36 12.02 11.99
C LYS A 167 4.24 10.55 11.58
N ASP A 168 3.01 10.13 11.29
CA ASP A 168 2.68 8.75 11.02
C ASP A 168 3.02 8.33 9.59
N VAL A 169 3.46 7.08 9.45
CA VAL A 169 3.66 6.45 8.14
C VAL A 169 2.29 6.07 7.60
N ILE A 170 1.94 6.58 6.42
CA ILE A 170 0.71 6.21 5.72
C ILE A 170 1.07 5.15 4.68
N ARG A 171 1.10 3.88 5.12
CA ARG A 171 1.41 2.73 4.27
C ARG A 171 0.16 1.97 3.88
N PHE A 172 0.12 1.49 2.63
CA PHE A 172 -0.96 0.69 2.08
C PHE A 172 -0.56 -0.77 1.93
N LYS A 173 -1.53 -1.66 2.15
CA LYS A 173 -1.38 -3.10 1.92
C LYS A 173 -2.38 -3.61 0.88
N PRO A 174 -2.02 -4.65 0.11
CA PRO A 174 -0.69 -5.27 0.07
C PRO A 174 0.38 -4.33 -0.54
N SER A 175 1.66 -4.61 -0.26
CA SER A 175 2.76 -3.84 -0.82
C SER A 175 2.82 -4.03 -2.33
N LEU A 176 2.82 -2.93 -3.09
CA LEU A 176 2.80 -2.94 -4.55
C LEU A 176 4.18 -3.21 -5.16
N PHE A 177 5.25 -3.09 -4.37
CA PHE A 177 6.63 -3.15 -4.85
C PHE A 177 7.51 -3.99 -3.92
N GLN A 178 8.36 -4.82 -4.52
CA GLN A 178 9.34 -5.67 -3.83
C GLN A 178 10.71 -5.53 -4.45
N HIS A 179 11.72 -5.40 -3.62
CA HIS A 179 13.11 -5.43 -4.05
C HIS A 179 13.55 -6.89 -4.32
N ILE A 180 14.02 -7.20 -5.53
CA ILE A 180 14.47 -8.54 -5.94
C ILE A 180 15.99 -8.67 -5.85
N GLY A 181 16.71 -7.56 -5.71
CA GLY A 181 18.17 -7.56 -5.59
C GLY A 181 18.66 -8.40 -4.40
N TYR A 182 19.22 -9.57 -4.70
CA TYR A 182 19.86 -10.45 -3.70
C TYR A 182 21.13 -9.84 -3.09
N TYR A 183 21.71 -8.83 -3.76
CA TYR A 183 22.97 -8.21 -3.42
C TYR A 183 22.83 -6.69 -3.51
N SER A 184 23.19 -5.96 -2.45
CA SER A 184 23.24 -4.50 -2.49
C SER A 184 24.26 -4.03 -3.53
N SER A 185 23.91 -3.00 -4.30
CA SER A 185 24.82 -2.31 -5.22
C SER A 185 26.08 -1.78 -4.52
N PHE A 186 26.04 -1.62 -3.19
CA PHE A 186 27.21 -1.42 -2.36
C PHE A 186 27.84 -2.76 -1.93
N ARG A 187 28.98 -3.09 -2.55
CA ARG A 187 29.86 -4.24 -2.24
C ARG A 187 29.22 -5.63 -2.36
N GLY A 188 28.04 -5.76 -2.97
CA GLY A 188 27.39 -7.06 -3.14
C GLY A 188 27.02 -7.71 -1.80
N THR A 189 26.70 -6.92 -0.79
CA THR A 189 26.30 -7.45 0.53
C THR A 189 24.93 -8.12 0.39
N GLU A 190 24.78 -9.38 0.83
CA GLU A 190 23.50 -10.10 0.72
C GLU A 190 22.36 -9.31 1.37
N ASN A 191 21.37 -8.90 0.57
CA ASN A 191 20.17 -8.24 1.08
C ASN A 191 19.00 -9.23 0.98
N ARG A 192 18.65 -9.85 2.12
CA ARG A 192 17.54 -10.83 2.21
C ARG A 192 16.22 -10.19 2.65
N LEU A 193 16.11 -8.87 2.58
CA LEU A 193 14.90 -8.17 3.02
C LEU A 193 13.76 -8.45 2.01
N LYS A 194 12.85 -9.33 2.43
CA LYS A 194 11.55 -9.51 1.78
C LYS A 194 10.52 -8.63 2.48
N ASP A 195 9.65 -8.00 1.69
CA ASP A 195 8.44 -7.43 2.22
C ASP A 195 7.43 -8.57 2.35
N ASP A 196 7.16 -8.98 3.59
CA ASP A 196 6.21 -10.06 3.88
C ASP A 196 4.78 -9.71 3.44
N ASP A 197 4.50 -8.43 3.12
CA ASP A 197 3.22 -7.95 2.61
C ASP A 197 3.17 -7.84 1.07
N PHE A 198 4.25 -8.21 0.35
CA PHE A 198 4.27 -8.19 -1.11
C PHE A 198 3.65 -9.46 -1.72
N GLU A 199 2.65 -9.29 -2.58
CA GLU A 199 1.97 -10.39 -3.26
C GLU A 199 2.08 -10.26 -4.79
N GLU A 200 2.97 -10.99 -5.45
CA GLU A 200 3.26 -10.88 -6.90
C GLU A 200 2.02 -10.93 -7.84
N ASP A 201 0.98 -11.70 -7.45
CA ASP A 201 -0.29 -11.86 -8.19
C ASP A 201 -1.40 -10.94 -7.68
N PHE A 202 -1.41 -9.71 -8.20
CA PHE A 202 -2.25 -8.59 -7.76
C PHE A 202 -3.74 -8.57 -8.19
N PHE A 203 -4.28 -9.69 -8.64
CA PHE A 203 -5.66 -9.74 -9.14
C PHE A 203 -6.73 -9.72 -8.04
N ASP A 204 -6.34 -9.65 -6.77
CA ASP A 204 -7.23 -9.91 -5.64
C ASP A 204 -7.17 -8.81 -4.55
N ILE A 205 -7.00 -7.52 -4.91
CA ILE A 205 -7.26 -6.43 -3.94
C ILE A 205 -8.78 -6.25 -3.77
N PRO A 206 -9.33 -6.34 -2.54
CA PRO A 206 -10.74 -6.10 -2.31
C PRO A 206 -11.12 -4.67 -2.64
N ASP A 207 -12.26 -4.49 -3.30
CA ASP A 207 -12.80 -3.17 -3.61
C ASP A 207 -13.30 -2.45 -2.36
N ASN A 208 -13.80 -3.20 -1.38
CA ASN A 208 -14.43 -2.71 -0.15
C ASN A 208 -15.29 -1.45 -0.39
N PRO A 209 -16.43 -1.57 -1.13
CA PRO A 209 -17.29 -0.44 -1.45
C PRO A 209 -17.72 0.37 -0.21
N PRO A 210 -17.96 1.69 -0.34
CA PRO A 210 -18.31 2.54 0.79
C PRO A 210 -19.55 2.04 1.52
N ALA A 211 -19.44 1.88 2.85
CA ALA A 211 -20.46 1.27 3.68
C ALA A 211 -20.48 1.85 5.11
N HIS A 212 -21.60 1.67 5.79
CA HIS A 212 -21.77 1.89 7.22
C HIS A 212 -21.78 0.55 7.95
N ILE A 213 -21.18 0.50 9.14
CA ILE A 213 -21.04 -0.75 9.90
C ILE A 213 -21.84 -0.66 11.19
N TYR A 214 -22.65 -1.67 11.43
CA TYR A 214 -23.52 -1.81 12.59
C TYR A 214 -23.26 -3.15 13.27
N THR A 215 -23.16 -3.16 14.59
CA THR A 215 -23.00 -4.38 15.38
C THR A 215 -23.62 -4.19 16.76
N ASN A 216 -24.15 -5.26 17.34
CA ASN A 216 -24.58 -5.30 18.73
C ASN A 216 -23.50 -5.87 19.67
N LEU A 217 -22.33 -6.26 19.13
CA LEU A 217 -21.20 -6.72 19.93
C LEU A 217 -20.61 -5.57 20.75
N LYS A 218 -20.29 -5.86 22.01
CA LYS A 218 -19.68 -4.85 22.90
C LYS A 218 -18.24 -4.58 22.50
N VAL A 219 -17.99 -3.40 21.95
CA VAL A 219 -16.66 -2.94 21.51
C VAL A 219 -15.69 -2.86 22.69
N PHE A 220 -14.46 -3.36 22.51
CA PHE A 220 -13.35 -3.10 23.44
C PHE A 220 -12.64 -1.80 23.08
N GLU A 221 -12.55 -0.88 24.04
CA GLU A 221 -11.81 0.38 23.92
C GLU A 221 -12.08 1.13 22.60
N ASN A 222 -11.04 1.36 21.79
CA ASN A 222 -11.09 2.07 20.53
C ASN A 222 -11.05 1.12 19.31
N TYR A 223 -11.27 -0.18 19.48
CA TYR A 223 -11.29 -1.20 18.41
C TYR A 223 -12.63 -1.23 17.67
N ASN A 224 -13.00 -0.08 17.11
CA ASN A 224 -14.30 0.17 16.48
C ASN A 224 -14.59 -0.75 15.27
N PRO A 225 -15.87 -1.01 14.95
CA PRO A 225 -16.26 -1.89 13.84
C PRO A 225 -15.69 -1.50 12.48
N THR A 226 -15.55 -0.19 12.22
CA THR A 226 -14.98 0.35 10.96
C THR A 226 -13.57 -0.16 10.66
N LYS A 227 -12.81 -0.54 11.68
CA LYS A 227 -11.43 -1.05 11.52
C LYS A 227 -11.38 -2.39 10.79
N ALA A 228 -12.35 -3.27 11.02
CA ALA A 228 -12.41 -4.59 10.37
C ALA A 228 -12.74 -4.54 8.87
N TYR A 229 -13.30 -3.43 8.39
CA TYR A 229 -13.61 -3.19 6.98
C TYR A 229 -12.81 -1.98 6.48
N SER A 230 -11.49 -2.06 6.67
CA SER A 230 -10.53 -1.05 6.24
C SER A 230 -9.32 -1.73 5.59
N ASN A 231 -8.54 -0.98 4.81
CA ASN A 231 -7.31 -1.47 4.18
C ASN A 231 -6.07 -1.24 5.07
N SER A 232 -6.24 -1.04 6.38
CA SER A 232 -5.13 -0.83 7.35
C SER A 232 -4.88 -2.09 8.20
N GLU A 233 -3.86 -2.06 9.06
CA GLU A 233 -3.58 -3.15 10.03
C GLU A 233 -4.51 -3.13 11.26
N GLU A 234 -5.50 -2.24 11.29
CA GLU A 234 -6.43 -2.15 12.42
C GLU A 234 -7.51 -3.25 12.33
N TYR A 235 -8.07 -3.64 13.48
CA TYR A 235 -9.08 -4.68 13.57
C TYR A 235 -10.21 -4.30 14.53
N PHE A 236 -11.36 -4.97 14.38
CA PHE A 236 -12.43 -4.91 15.37
C PHE A 236 -12.17 -5.90 16.50
N TRP A 237 -12.46 -5.52 17.74
CA TRP A 237 -12.35 -6.40 18.90
C TRP A 237 -13.59 -6.27 19.79
N GLY A 238 -14.40 -7.33 19.82
CA GLY A 238 -15.66 -7.40 20.56
C GLY A 238 -15.58 -8.36 21.75
N LYS A 239 -16.30 -8.05 22.84
CA LYS A 239 -16.34 -8.87 24.06
C LYS A 239 -17.53 -9.82 24.06
N SER A 240 -17.28 -11.03 24.56
CA SER A 240 -18.29 -12.03 24.96
C SER A 240 -19.39 -12.25 23.89
N PRO A 241 -19.02 -12.77 22.71
CA PRO A 241 -19.96 -12.99 21.61
C PRO A 241 -21.03 -14.00 22.01
N SER A 242 -22.30 -13.65 21.84
CA SER A 242 -23.46 -14.48 22.15
C SER A 242 -24.19 -14.93 20.90
N ALA A 243 -24.89 -16.08 20.98
CA ALA A 243 -25.73 -16.55 19.89
C ALA A 243 -26.79 -15.48 19.52
N GLY A 244 -26.83 -15.11 18.24
CA GLY A 244 -27.70 -14.04 17.72
C GLY A 244 -27.00 -12.69 17.54
N ASP A 245 -25.80 -12.50 18.11
CA ASP A 245 -25.01 -11.30 17.86
C ASP A 245 -24.60 -11.20 16.39
N TYR A 246 -24.47 -9.98 15.91
CA TYR A 246 -24.23 -9.70 14.51
C TYR A 246 -23.19 -8.59 14.29
N PHE A 247 -22.56 -8.66 13.13
CA PHE A 247 -21.75 -7.59 12.55
C PHE A 247 -22.20 -7.40 11.11
N THR A 248 -22.79 -6.24 10.81
CA THR A 248 -23.43 -5.94 9.53
C THR A 248 -22.74 -4.78 8.84
N ILE A 249 -22.38 -4.99 7.58
CA ILE A 249 -21.93 -3.97 6.63
C ILE A 249 -23.14 -3.60 5.77
N VAL A 250 -23.49 -2.32 5.73
CA VAL A 250 -24.58 -1.77 4.91
C VAL A 250 -23.98 -0.86 3.86
N PHE A 251 -24.04 -1.25 2.59
CA PHE A 251 -23.44 -0.47 1.52
C PHE A 251 -24.22 0.80 1.23
N THR A 252 -23.52 1.89 0.95
CA THR A 252 -24.14 3.16 0.53
C THR A 252 -24.85 3.07 -0.82
N LYS A 253 -24.38 2.16 -1.68
CA LYS A 253 -24.98 1.82 -2.97
C LYS A 253 -25.01 0.31 -3.12
N THR A 254 -25.97 -0.18 -3.89
CA THR A 254 -26.08 -1.58 -4.25
C THR A 254 -24.79 -2.08 -4.94
N VAL A 255 -24.31 -3.28 -4.57
CA VAL A 255 -23.05 -3.88 -5.03
C VAL A 255 -23.29 -5.24 -5.66
N ASN A 256 -22.66 -5.51 -6.80
CA ASN A 256 -22.56 -6.85 -7.38
C ASN A 256 -21.28 -7.51 -6.89
N ILE A 257 -21.40 -8.47 -5.97
CA ILE A 257 -20.27 -9.09 -5.28
C ILE A 257 -19.77 -10.31 -6.07
N SER A 258 -18.47 -10.36 -6.36
CA SER A 258 -17.81 -11.51 -6.99
C SER A 258 -17.12 -12.44 -5.99
N ARG A 259 -16.64 -11.90 -4.86
CA ARG A 259 -15.99 -12.64 -3.78
C ARG A 259 -16.21 -11.95 -2.44
N ILE A 260 -16.33 -12.73 -1.36
CA ILE A 260 -16.22 -12.24 0.02
C ILE A 260 -15.21 -13.11 0.77
N GLN A 261 -14.34 -12.47 1.52
CA GLN A 261 -13.43 -13.12 2.46
C GLN A 261 -13.51 -12.43 3.82
N VAL A 262 -13.60 -13.22 4.89
CA VAL A 262 -13.58 -12.76 6.28
C VAL A 262 -12.57 -13.59 7.07
N VAL A 263 -11.70 -12.90 7.81
CA VAL A 263 -10.69 -13.54 8.68
C VAL A 263 -10.87 -13.02 10.10
N THR A 264 -10.93 -13.95 11.06
CA THR A 264 -11.03 -13.65 12.49
C THR A 264 -9.79 -14.11 13.27
N GLY A 265 -9.64 -13.65 14.52
CA GLY A 265 -8.49 -13.93 15.39
C GLY A 265 -7.20 -13.21 15.00
N LEU A 266 -6.10 -13.46 15.70
CA LEU A 266 -4.72 -13.04 15.39
C LEU A 266 -3.74 -14.20 15.66
N VAL A 267 -2.55 -14.18 15.04
CA VAL A 267 -1.52 -15.21 15.28
C VAL A 267 -1.06 -15.20 16.74
N GLU A 268 -0.90 -14.01 17.30
CA GLU A 268 -0.49 -13.78 18.69
C GLU A 268 -1.62 -14.06 19.71
N ARG A 269 -2.88 -14.13 19.24
CA ARG A 269 -4.07 -14.32 20.09
C ARG A 269 -5.02 -15.34 19.46
N GLN A 270 -4.65 -16.60 19.65
CA GLN A 270 -5.31 -17.73 18.99
C GLN A 270 -6.73 -18.00 19.52
N ASN A 271 -7.06 -17.53 20.73
CA ASN A 271 -8.37 -17.77 21.34
C ASN A 271 -9.45 -16.79 20.88
N ASP A 272 -9.08 -15.58 20.42
CA ASP A 272 -10.04 -14.53 20.06
C ASP A 272 -10.58 -14.70 18.62
N VAL A 273 -10.84 -15.94 18.23
CA VAL A 273 -11.29 -16.37 16.90
C VAL A 273 -12.79 -16.69 16.92
N LEU A 274 -13.49 -16.51 15.80
CA LEU A 274 -14.89 -16.89 15.72
C LEU A 274 -15.02 -18.42 15.68
N ASN A 275 -15.67 -19.00 16.68
CA ASN A 275 -15.85 -20.45 16.79
C ASN A 275 -17.04 -20.96 15.97
N ALA A 276 -18.17 -20.24 15.99
CA ALA A 276 -19.38 -20.63 15.29
C ALA A 276 -20.17 -19.41 14.81
N GLY A 277 -20.24 -19.26 13.50
CA GLY A 277 -21.03 -18.22 12.85
C GLY A 277 -21.24 -18.51 11.38
N ILE A 278 -22.11 -17.72 10.78
CA ILE A 278 -22.45 -17.80 9.36
C ILE A 278 -22.26 -16.45 8.69
N LEU A 279 -22.02 -16.48 7.38
CA LEU A 279 -22.03 -15.30 6.53
C LEU A 279 -23.32 -15.25 5.72
N GLU A 280 -23.96 -14.09 5.72
CA GLU A 280 -25.22 -13.81 5.02
C GLU A 280 -25.08 -12.56 4.14
N ILE A 281 -25.80 -12.53 3.02
CA ILE A 281 -25.95 -11.35 2.16
C ILE A 281 -27.39 -10.87 2.17
N GLY A 282 -27.56 -9.56 2.23
CA GLY A 282 -28.85 -8.92 2.44
C GLY A 282 -29.28 -8.05 1.26
N LYS A 283 -30.59 -8.04 1.00
CA LYS A 283 -31.27 -7.12 0.07
C LYS A 283 -32.39 -6.38 0.80
N HIS A 284 -32.85 -5.30 0.17
CA HIS A 284 -33.93 -4.43 0.64
C HIS A 284 -33.56 -3.76 1.97
N GLN A 285 -32.74 -2.71 1.88
CA GLN A 285 -32.39 -1.87 3.03
C GLN A 285 -33.63 -1.31 3.74
N THR A 286 -33.54 -1.31 5.06
CA THR A 286 -34.56 -0.86 6.00
C THR A 286 -33.90 -0.12 7.15
N VAL A 287 -34.66 0.75 7.81
CA VAL A 287 -34.21 1.46 9.01
C VAL A 287 -34.80 0.76 10.22
N THR A 288 -33.96 0.42 11.19
CA THR A 288 -34.33 -0.19 12.47
C THR A 288 -33.98 0.75 13.62
N LEU A 289 -34.40 0.39 14.84
CA LEU A 289 -34.05 1.15 16.05
C LEU A 289 -32.54 1.16 16.34
N SER A 290 -31.78 0.19 15.83
CA SER A 290 -30.34 0.02 16.05
C SER A 290 -29.47 0.50 14.88
N GLY A 291 -30.07 1.01 13.80
CA GLY A 291 -29.35 1.50 12.63
C GLY A 291 -30.01 1.13 11.31
N GLN A 292 -29.23 1.06 10.24
CA GLN A 292 -29.69 0.49 8.97
C GLN A 292 -29.41 -1.01 8.93
N ASP A 293 -30.29 -1.78 8.30
CA ASP A 293 -30.15 -3.22 8.08
C ASP A 293 -30.90 -3.66 6.82
N CYS A 294 -30.76 -4.90 6.38
CA CYS A 294 -31.54 -5.48 5.29
C CYS A 294 -32.69 -6.36 5.82
N SER A 295 -33.85 -6.31 5.16
CA SER A 295 -35.02 -7.11 5.57
C SER A 295 -34.96 -8.56 5.09
N HIS A 296 -34.23 -8.84 4.02
CA HIS A 296 -34.13 -10.17 3.44
C HIS A 296 -32.68 -10.62 3.36
N TYR A 297 -32.34 -11.72 4.04
CA TYR A 297 -31.00 -12.29 4.07
C TYR A 297 -30.98 -13.69 3.47
N VAL A 298 -29.93 -13.97 2.69
CA VAL A 298 -29.60 -15.29 2.19
C VAL A 298 -28.29 -15.74 2.82
N GLN A 299 -28.29 -16.93 3.41
CA GLN A 299 -27.08 -17.52 3.97
C GLN A 299 -26.16 -18.02 2.85
N LEU A 300 -24.89 -17.63 2.92
CA LEU A 300 -23.85 -18.10 2.00
C LEU A 300 -23.16 -19.36 2.53
N GLY A 301 -22.87 -19.41 3.84
CA GLY A 301 -22.23 -20.56 4.45
C GLY A 301 -21.76 -20.31 5.89
N GLU A 302 -21.09 -21.31 6.46
CA GLU A 302 -20.55 -21.28 7.83
C GLU A 302 -19.05 -20.97 7.85
N PHE A 303 -18.60 -20.31 8.92
CA PHE A 303 -17.18 -20.07 9.16
C PHE A 303 -16.44 -21.37 9.51
N GLN A 304 -15.27 -21.58 8.91
CA GLN A 304 -14.40 -22.72 9.17
C GLN A 304 -13.14 -22.23 9.86
N LYS A 305 -12.93 -22.62 11.12
CA LYS A 305 -11.78 -22.19 11.96
C LYS A 305 -11.58 -20.67 11.92
N GLY A 306 -12.67 -19.91 12.06
CA GLY A 306 -12.65 -18.46 12.03
C GLY A 306 -12.42 -17.80 10.68
N ARG A 307 -12.47 -18.55 9.58
CA ARG A 307 -12.30 -18.03 8.22
C ARG A 307 -13.51 -18.33 7.36
N TYR A 308 -13.83 -17.39 6.48
CA TYR A 308 -14.79 -17.56 5.40
C TYR A 308 -14.17 -17.01 4.13
N ASP A 309 -14.27 -17.75 3.03
CA ASP A 309 -13.80 -17.29 1.71
C ASP A 309 -14.63 -17.95 0.62
N GLN A 310 -15.35 -17.15 -0.14
CA GLN A 310 -16.16 -17.64 -1.26
C GLN A 310 -15.95 -16.77 -2.49
N LYS A 311 -15.42 -17.40 -3.53
CA LYS A 311 -15.30 -16.87 -4.90
C LYS A 311 -16.52 -17.27 -5.73
N GLY A 312 -16.75 -16.61 -6.86
CA GLY A 312 -17.79 -16.98 -7.81
C GLY A 312 -19.21 -16.62 -7.35
N LEU A 313 -19.35 -15.55 -6.56
CA LEU A 313 -20.65 -15.04 -6.10
C LEU A 313 -21.42 -14.29 -7.18
N ASP A 314 -20.88 -14.20 -8.39
CA ASP A 314 -21.43 -13.51 -9.55
C ASP A 314 -22.67 -14.18 -10.19
N THR A 315 -23.23 -15.17 -9.51
CA THR A 315 -24.55 -15.75 -9.79
C THR A 315 -25.65 -14.85 -9.19
N ALA A 316 -26.93 -15.24 -9.37
CA ALA A 316 -28.08 -14.42 -8.94
C ALA A 316 -28.05 -13.99 -7.46
N ALA A 317 -27.36 -14.75 -6.59
CA ALA A 317 -27.23 -14.44 -5.18
C ALA A 317 -26.38 -13.18 -4.92
N GLY A 318 -25.22 -13.02 -5.57
CA GLY A 318 -24.32 -11.88 -5.34
C GLY A 318 -24.65 -10.62 -6.15
N ASN A 319 -25.70 -10.65 -6.97
CA ASN A 319 -26.18 -9.44 -7.65
C ASN A 319 -27.06 -8.60 -6.73
N GLU A 320 -26.94 -7.30 -6.85
CA GLU A 320 -27.73 -6.31 -6.12
C GLU A 320 -27.70 -6.44 -4.59
N VAL A 321 -26.55 -6.76 -4.03
CA VAL A 321 -26.37 -6.88 -2.58
C VAL A 321 -26.31 -5.50 -1.94
N GLN A 322 -27.03 -5.34 -0.83
CA GLN A 322 -27.06 -4.10 -0.07
C GLN A 322 -26.51 -4.24 1.36
N CYS A 323 -26.46 -5.46 1.90
CA CYS A 323 -25.83 -5.74 3.19
C CYS A 323 -25.00 -7.02 3.17
N VAL A 324 -23.97 -7.09 4.00
CA VAL A 324 -23.24 -8.32 4.35
C VAL A 324 -23.26 -8.47 5.86
N ARG A 325 -23.65 -9.63 6.38
CA ARG A 325 -23.78 -9.87 7.81
C ARG A 325 -23.04 -11.11 8.25
N ILE A 326 -22.22 -10.96 9.30
CA ILE A 326 -21.70 -12.07 10.09
C ILE A 326 -22.68 -12.25 11.24
N ARG A 327 -23.25 -13.46 11.37
CA ARG A 327 -24.16 -13.80 12.48
C ARG A 327 -23.55 -14.91 13.32
N ILE A 328 -23.41 -14.67 14.62
CA ILE A 328 -22.87 -15.64 15.57
C ILE A 328 -23.97 -16.67 15.89
N THR A 329 -23.67 -17.95 15.70
CA THR A 329 -24.67 -19.02 15.87
C THR A 329 -24.59 -19.72 17.22
N LYS A 330 -23.44 -19.64 17.92
CA LYS A 330 -23.27 -20.15 19.28
C LYS A 330 -22.44 -19.17 20.10
N SER A 331 -22.81 -19.00 21.37
CA SER A 331 -22.06 -18.16 22.30
C SER A 331 -20.65 -18.73 22.56
N GLN A 332 -19.67 -17.85 22.78
CA GLN A 332 -18.31 -18.20 23.18
C GLN A 332 -17.83 -17.31 24.34
N ASN A 333 -16.96 -17.84 25.20
CA ASN A 333 -16.43 -17.08 26.34
C ASN A 333 -15.30 -16.12 25.92
N ASP A 334 -14.45 -16.59 25.00
CA ASP A 334 -13.36 -15.81 24.44
C ASP A 334 -13.89 -14.63 23.64
N TRP A 335 -13.10 -13.56 23.55
CA TRP A 335 -13.48 -12.38 22.79
C TRP A 335 -13.40 -12.68 21.29
N LEU A 336 -13.84 -11.73 20.46
CA LEU A 336 -13.85 -11.90 19.01
C LEU A 336 -13.07 -10.79 18.34
N ILE A 337 -11.99 -11.15 17.66
CA ILE A 337 -11.31 -10.26 16.72
C ILE A 337 -11.82 -10.55 15.31
N ILE A 338 -12.36 -9.53 14.64
CA ILE A 338 -12.56 -9.57 13.19
C ILE A 338 -11.41 -8.78 12.59
N ARG A 339 -10.48 -9.52 11.97
CA ARG A 339 -9.21 -8.98 11.49
C ARG A 339 -9.40 -8.23 10.20
N THR A 340 -9.98 -8.90 9.20
CA THR A 340 -10.22 -8.31 7.88
C THR A 340 -11.52 -8.82 7.30
N ILE A 341 -12.26 -7.91 6.66
CA ILE A 341 -13.39 -8.21 5.78
C ILE A 341 -13.06 -7.60 4.42
N ASN A 342 -13.01 -8.46 3.42
CA ASN A 342 -12.57 -8.15 2.08
C ASN A 342 -13.71 -8.49 1.10
N ILE A 343 -14.12 -7.52 0.30
CA ILE A 343 -15.23 -7.65 -0.66
C ILE A 343 -14.75 -7.21 -2.03
N TRP A 344 -14.93 -8.09 -3.02
CA TRP A 344 -14.65 -7.79 -4.43
C TRP A 344 -15.97 -7.63 -5.17
N SER A 345 -16.03 -6.62 -6.02
CA SER A 345 -17.20 -6.26 -6.79
C SER A 345 -16.96 -6.43 -8.29
N LYS A 346 -18.01 -6.74 -9.04
CA LYS A 346 -17.98 -6.61 -10.50
C LYS A 346 -18.26 -5.15 -10.85
N HIS A 347 -17.30 -4.50 -11.50
CA HIS A 347 -17.55 -3.26 -12.21
C HIS A 347 -18.37 -3.60 -13.47
N SER A 348 -19.50 -2.91 -13.63
CA SER A 348 -20.32 -2.99 -14.84
C SER A 348 -19.68 -2.22 -15.97
#